data_AF-A0A7K2ZCV9-F1
#
_entry.id   AF-A0A7K2ZCV9-F1
#
_cell.length_a   1.000
_cell.length_b   1.000
_cell.length_c   1.000
_cell.angle_alpha   90.00
_cell.angle_beta   90.00
_cell.angle_gamma   90.00
#
_symmetry.space_group_name_H-M   'P 1'
#
loop_
_entity.id
_entity.type
_entity.pdbx_description
1 polymer ?
#
loop_
_entity_poly.entity_id
_entity_poly.type
_entity_poly.pdbx_seq_one_letter_code
_entity_poly.pdbx_strand_id
1 'polypeptide(L)'
;MASLAAMRADASALTGRHPAHVFRPLSETLNRWAAEGIDTTPFHAGLESAERRYAGYGLTTMLPLDRVLVGCASSRAGAFGGFHHPDQGYGHLQMMAVITMYGPMERPDPERPALALLDLLRAYAHDCLHYGSRRRYVEVAGMPVRTQYGINYRRVNGQSYSAADRTGSRHTRNLGIVMEGACDREARSITRKAAEQFGITEPSDTVGALAFRDVTGTLTDGDARRVGNVPERGEQARYAAALTGYETGINRRYAHFLTEFTPGEESECHRRILTAVITGDVTELGAWLDERHGPGTFTGLFRTPGYFEPVLTA
;
A
#
# COMPACT_ATOMS: atom_id res chain seq x y z
N MET A 1 3.43 11.59 25.62
CA MET A 1 4.42 12.27 24.73
C MET A 1 5.75 11.50 24.69
N ALA A 2 6.42 11.25 25.82
CA ALA A 2 7.68 10.48 25.85
C ALA A 2 7.55 9.04 25.30
N SER A 3 6.43 8.35 25.57
CA SER A 3 6.17 6.99 25.06
C SER A 3 6.06 6.92 23.53
N LEU A 4 5.38 7.88 22.89
CA LEU A 4 5.29 7.97 21.43
C LEU A 4 6.64 8.37 20.79
N ALA A 5 7.40 9.26 21.43
CA ALA A 5 8.73 9.61 20.96
C ALA A 5 9.67 8.40 20.99
N ALA A 6 9.63 7.61 22.07
CA ALA A 6 10.38 6.35 22.18
C ALA A 6 9.96 5.33 21.11
N MET A 7 8.65 5.12 20.90
CA MET A 7 8.16 4.24 19.83
C MET A 7 8.61 4.70 18.44
N ARG A 8 8.70 6.01 18.19
CA ARG A 8 9.18 6.56 16.92
C ARG A 8 10.70 6.49 16.77
N ALA A 9 11.44 6.30 17.85
CA ALA A 9 12.89 6.13 17.79
C ALA A 9 13.30 4.66 17.60
N ASP A 10 12.41 3.70 17.89
CA ASP A 10 12.70 2.28 17.87
C ASP A 10 11.97 1.53 16.74
N ALA A 11 12.75 1.02 15.79
CA ALA A 11 12.28 0.22 14.67
C ALA A 11 12.20 -1.29 15.00
N SER A 12 12.72 -1.72 16.16
CA SER A 12 12.95 -3.13 16.49
C SER A 12 11.67 -3.96 16.50
N ALA A 13 10.53 -3.36 16.85
CA ALA A 13 9.23 -4.02 16.79
C ALA A 13 8.79 -4.36 15.34
N LEU A 14 9.27 -3.62 14.35
CA LEU A 14 8.98 -3.84 12.93
C LEU A 14 10.00 -4.82 12.32
N THR A 15 11.29 -4.59 12.52
CA THR A 15 12.36 -5.42 11.95
C THR A 15 12.52 -6.77 12.67
N GLY A 16 12.13 -6.86 13.94
CA GLY A 16 12.20 -8.08 14.74
C GLY A 16 11.32 -9.23 14.23
N ARG A 17 10.35 -8.94 13.33
CA ARG A 17 9.58 -9.96 12.60
C ARG A 17 10.41 -10.68 11.53
N HIS A 18 11.56 -10.11 11.20
CA HIS A 18 12.42 -10.52 10.08
C HIS A 18 13.87 -10.73 10.57
N PRO A 19 14.11 -11.63 11.54
CA PRO A 19 15.40 -11.73 12.23
C PRO A 19 16.57 -12.15 11.31
N ALA A 20 16.28 -12.75 10.15
CA ALA A 20 17.28 -13.13 9.17
C ALA A 20 17.66 -12.00 8.19
N HIS A 21 16.92 -10.88 8.20
CA HIS A 21 17.10 -9.79 7.23
C HIS A 21 18.01 -8.69 7.77
N VAL A 22 18.78 -8.11 6.85
CA VAL A 22 19.57 -6.89 7.10
C VAL A 22 18.77 -5.71 6.56
N PHE A 23 18.41 -4.79 7.44
CA PHE A 23 17.67 -3.59 7.10
C PHE A 23 18.58 -2.37 7.04
N ARG A 24 18.38 -1.51 6.03
CA ARG A 24 19.04 -0.21 5.90
C ARG A 24 18.02 0.86 5.53
N PRO A 25 18.23 2.13 5.92
CA PRO A 25 17.46 3.23 5.38
C PRO A 25 17.40 3.20 3.84
N LEU A 26 16.28 3.63 3.27
CA LEU A 26 16.07 3.68 1.83
C LEU A 26 17.07 4.63 1.15
N SER A 27 17.35 5.78 1.77
CA SER A 27 18.38 6.72 1.33
C SER A 27 19.76 6.06 1.20
N GLU A 28 20.17 5.31 2.22
CA GLU A 28 21.43 4.57 2.24
C GLU A 28 21.46 3.46 1.19
N THR A 29 20.35 2.73 1.04
CA THR A 29 20.22 1.65 0.04
C THR A 29 20.37 2.19 -1.38
N LEU A 30 19.71 3.30 -1.71
CA LEU A 30 19.81 3.96 -3.02
C LEU A 30 21.24 4.48 -3.27
N ASN A 31 21.86 5.13 -2.28
CA ASN A 31 23.24 5.63 -2.41
C ASN A 31 24.23 4.49 -2.65
N ARG A 32 24.06 3.36 -1.96
CA ARG A 32 24.89 2.17 -2.15
C ARG A 32 24.72 1.60 -3.56
N TRP A 33 23.48 1.38 -4.00
CA TRP A 33 23.22 0.86 -5.34
C TRP A 33 23.80 1.78 -6.42
N ALA A 34 23.67 3.09 -6.27
CA ALA A 34 24.30 4.05 -7.17
C ALA A 34 25.84 3.94 -7.19
N ALA A 35 26.47 3.76 -6.02
CA ALA A 35 27.92 3.55 -5.91
C ALA A 35 28.40 2.25 -6.58
N GLU A 36 27.54 1.21 -6.61
CA GLU A 36 27.78 -0.06 -7.32
C GLU A 36 27.39 0.00 -8.80
N GLY A 37 27.02 1.16 -9.32
CA GLY A 37 26.72 1.38 -10.75
C GLY A 37 25.28 1.06 -11.17
N ILE A 38 24.35 0.85 -10.23
CA ILE A 38 22.92 0.72 -10.53
C ILE A 38 22.34 2.13 -10.77
N ASP A 39 21.69 2.32 -11.91
CA ASP A 39 21.00 3.58 -12.21
C ASP A 39 19.75 3.77 -11.34
N THR A 40 19.83 4.64 -10.33
CA THR A 40 18.73 4.98 -9.43
C THR A 40 17.85 6.14 -9.93
N THR A 41 18.16 6.72 -11.09
CA THR A 41 17.41 7.85 -11.68
C THR A 41 15.90 7.58 -11.81
N PRO A 42 15.44 6.37 -12.23
CA PRO A 42 14.01 6.08 -12.31
C PRO A 42 13.27 6.22 -10.98
N PHE A 43 13.91 5.86 -9.86
CA PHE A 43 13.33 6.02 -8.53
C PHE A 43 13.15 7.49 -8.19
N HIS A 44 14.20 8.31 -8.36
CA HIS A 44 14.16 9.74 -8.01
C HIS A 44 13.16 10.52 -8.86
N ALA A 45 13.09 10.26 -10.18
CA ALA A 45 12.09 10.89 -11.04
C ALA A 45 10.65 10.43 -10.70
N GLY A 46 10.49 9.18 -10.28
CA GLY A 46 9.24 8.65 -9.74
C GLY A 46 8.82 9.35 -8.45
N LEU A 47 9.75 9.54 -7.52
CA LEU A 47 9.56 10.29 -6.27
C LEU A 47 9.06 11.71 -6.55
N GLU A 48 9.72 12.46 -7.42
CA GLU A 48 9.30 13.83 -7.79
C GLU A 48 7.92 13.85 -8.46
N SER A 49 7.57 12.80 -9.21
CA SER A 49 6.24 12.65 -9.79
C SER A 49 5.18 12.35 -8.73
N ALA A 50 5.49 11.52 -7.74
CA ALA A 50 4.62 11.23 -6.60
C ALA A 50 4.38 12.47 -5.75
N GLU A 51 5.44 13.21 -5.41
CA GLU A 51 5.37 14.45 -4.63
C GLU A 51 4.39 15.46 -5.24
N ARG A 52 4.58 15.78 -6.53
CA ARG A 52 3.69 16.73 -7.24
C ARG A 52 2.26 16.22 -7.31
N ARG A 53 2.08 14.92 -7.60
CA ARG A 53 0.75 14.33 -7.75
C ARG A 53 0.01 14.30 -6.42
N TYR A 54 0.67 13.91 -5.33
CA TYR A 54 0.05 13.81 -4.01
C TYR A 54 -0.21 15.16 -3.37
N ALA A 55 0.63 16.16 -3.65
CA ALA A 55 0.32 17.55 -3.30
C ALA A 55 -1.02 18.01 -3.92
N GLY A 56 -1.33 17.56 -5.14
CA GLY A 56 -2.63 17.79 -5.79
C GLY A 56 -3.84 17.15 -5.08
N TYR A 57 -3.61 16.16 -4.21
CA TYR A 57 -4.64 15.58 -3.33
C TYR A 57 -4.61 16.16 -1.90
N GLY A 58 -3.75 17.15 -1.65
CA GLY A 58 -3.60 17.79 -0.34
C GLY A 58 -2.56 17.15 0.58
N LEU A 59 -1.73 16.22 0.09
CA LEU A 59 -0.61 15.69 0.88
C LEU A 59 0.50 16.74 1.00
N THR A 60 0.82 17.15 2.22
CA THR A 60 1.81 18.21 2.47
C THR A 60 3.21 17.69 2.79
N THR A 61 3.36 16.40 3.13
CA THR A 61 4.64 15.83 3.54
C THR A 61 4.70 14.35 3.16
N MET A 62 5.74 13.98 2.42
CA MET A 62 6.05 12.58 2.09
C MET A 62 6.67 11.86 3.29
N LEU A 63 6.64 10.53 3.28
CA LEU A 63 7.39 9.74 4.27
C LEU A 63 8.90 9.99 4.06
N PRO A 64 9.66 10.45 5.07
CA PRO A 64 11.09 10.65 4.89
C PRO A 64 11.80 9.34 4.50
N LEU A 65 12.76 9.39 3.59
CA LEU A 65 13.48 8.19 3.13
C LEU A 65 14.18 7.44 4.28
N ASP A 66 14.68 8.17 5.28
CA ASP A 66 15.31 7.58 6.48
C ASP A 66 14.30 6.88 7.42
N ARG A 67 13.01 7.08 7.18
CA ARG A 67 11.89 6.41 7.87
C ARG A 67 11.39 5.20 7.06
N VAL A 68 12.15 4.76 6.06
CA VAL A 68 11.85 3.56 5.28
C VAL A 68 13.04 2.64 5.39
N LEU A 69 12.84 1.48 5.99
CA LEU A 69 13.86 0.46 6.15
C LEU A 69 13.67 -0.61 5.07
N VAL A 70 14.69 -0.79 4.24
CA VAL A 70 14.74 -1.77 3.17
C VAL A 70 15.51 -2.99 3.67
N GLY A 71 14.84 -4.14 3.73
CA GLY A 71 15.48 -5.44 3.85
C GLY A 71 16.25 -5.69 2.56
N CYS A 72 17.56 -5.42 2.58
CA CYS A 72 18.40 -5.49 1.39
C CYS A 72 19.11 -6.84 1.25
N ALA A 73 19.25 -7.60 2.34
CA ALA A 73 19.86 -8.93 2.32
C ALA A 73 19.25 -9.84 3.39
N SER A 74 19.47 -11.15 3.28
CA SER A 74 18.96 -12.18 4.16
C SER A 74 19.97 -13.32 4.30
N SER A 75 20.22 -13.77 5.53
CA SER A 75 21.03 -14.96 5.80
C SER A 75 20.29 -16.28 5.56
N ARG A 76 18.97 -16.21 5.34
CA ARG A 76 18.09 -17.37 5.13
C ARG A 76 18.08 -17.76 3.66
N ALA A 77 18.46 -19.01 3.37
CA ALA A 77 18.44 -19.55 2.01
C ALA A 77 17.02 -19.60 1.42
N GLY A 78 16.92 -19.24 0.15
CA GLY A 78 15.66 -19.13 -0.60
C GLY A 78 14.85 -17.89 -0.26
N ALA A 79 15.39 -16.92 0.50
CA ALA A 79 14.67 -15.72 0.87
C ALA A 79 14.37 -14.85 -0.36
N PHE A 80 13.12 -14.42 -0.51
CA PHE A 80 12.68 -13.66 -1.66
C PHE A 80 11.81 -12.48 -1.25
N GLY A 81 12.19 -11.27 -1.62
CA GLY A 81 11.53 -10.03 -1.20
C GLY A 81 10.69 -9.36 -2.30
N GLY A 82 10.25 -8.15 -1.99
CA GLY A 82 9.44 -7.26 -2.84
C GLY A 82 8.16 -6.82 -2.12
N PHE A 83 7.31 -6.04 -2.81
CA PHE A 83 6.09 -5.42 -2.25
C PHE A 83 5.15 -6.39 -1.50
N HIS A 84 5.11 -7.67 -1.92
CA HIS A 84 4.25 -8.70 -1.31
C HIS A 84 4.94 -9.59 -0.28
N HIS A 85 6.16 -9.27 0.16
CA HIS A 85 6.79 -9.99 1.25
C HIS A 85 5.94 -9.85 2.53
N PRO A 86 5.75 -10.94 3.32
CA PRO A 86 4.91 -10.90 4.51
C PRO A 86 5.42 -9.92 5.57
N ASP A 87 4.51 -9.50 6.46
CA ASP A 87 4.83 -8.72 7.67
C ASP A 87 5.62 -7.42 7.40
N GLN A 88 5.36 -6.76 6.28
CA GLN A 88 5.97 -5.49 5.90
C GLN A 88 4.91 -4.39 5.71
N GLY A 89 5.35 -3.14 5.51
CA GLY A 89 4.52 -1.96 5.27
C GLY A 89 4.66 -0.86 6.33
N TYR A 90 3.85 0.19 6.21
CA TYR A 90 3.88 1.34 7.11
C TYR A 90 3.33 1.08 8.53
N GLY A 91 4.20 1.20 9.53
CA GLY A 91 3.90 1.17 10.96
C GLY A 91 3.53 2.56 11.50
N HIS A 92 2.24 2.81 11.74
CA HIS A 92 1.74 4.15 12.06
C HIS A 92 2.13 4.69 13.45
N LEU A 93 2.46 3.84 14.43
CA LEU A 93 2.91 4.32 15.75
C LEU A 93 4.37 4.77 15.70
N GLN A 94 5.20 3.99 15.01
CA GLN A 94 6.61 4.25 14.76
C GLN A 94 6.82 5.36 13.72
N MET A 95 5.82 5.62 12.88
CA MET A 95 5.92 6.47 11.68
C MET A 95 7.09 6.04 10.79
N MET A 96 7.16 4.74 10.53
CA MET A 96 8.24 4.10 9.79
C MET A 96 7.68 2.97 8.94
N ALA A 97 8.23 2.77 7.75
CA ALA A 97 7.93 1.63 6.88
C ALA A 97 9.08 0.62 6.92
N VAL A 98 8.71 -0.66 6.84
CA VAL A 98 9.65 -1.75 6.55
C VAL A 98 9.22 -2.37 5.24
N ILE A 99 10.14 -2.47 4.28
CA ILE A 99 9.92 -3.06 2.97
C ILE A 99 11.11 -3.95 2.62
N THR A 100 10.99 -4.83 1.64
CA THR A 100 12.08 -5.69 1.19
C THR A 100 12.43 -5.41 -0.27
N MET A 101 13.70 -5.60 -0.63
CA MET A 101 14.14 -5.55 -2.02
C MET A 101 13.46 -6.67 -2.81
N TYR A 102 12.93 -6.36 -3.99
CA TYR A 102 12.41 -7.37 -4.90
C TYR A 102 13.51 -8.33 -5.39
N GLY A 103 13.20 -9.63 -5.36
CA GLY A 103 14.07 -10.70 -5.85
C GLY A 103 14.72 -11.53 -4.75
N PRO A 104 15.65 -12.44 -5.11
CA PRO A 104 16.43 -13.21 -4.15
C PRO A 104 17.23 -12.28 -3.23
N MET A 105 17.20 -12.56 -1.93
CA MET A 105 17.76 -11.69 -0.89
C MET A 105 19.06 -12.23 -0.29
N GLU A 106 19.63 -13.33 -0.77
CA GLU A 106 20.91 -13.84 -0.28
C GLU A 106 22.08 -12.89 -0.55
N ARG A 107 21.89 -11.93 -1.46
CA ARG A 107 22.85 -10.90 -1.84
C ARG A 107 22.26 -9.51 -1.64
N PRO A 108 23.08 -8.50 -1.31
CA PRO A 108 22.62 -7.14 -1.05
C PRO A 108 22.19 -6.36 -2.31
N ASP A 109 22.60 -6.84 -3.49
CA ASP A 109 22.35 -6.17 -4.76
C ASP A 109 21.24 -6.92 -5.53
N PRO A 110 20.28 -6.20 -6.14
CA PRO A 110 19.17 -6.82 -6.83
C PRO A 110 19.63 -7.51 -8.11
N GLU A 111 19.17 -8.74 -8.33
CA GLU A 111 19.43 -9.47 -9.60
C GLU A 111 18.77 -8.78 -10.81
N ARG A 112 17.69 -8.00 -10.57
CA ARG A 112 16.99 -7.20 -11.59
C ARG A 112 16.86 -5.75 -11.12
N PRO A 113 17.92 -4.93 -11.23
CA PRO A 113 17.95 -3.60 -10.61
C PRO A 113 16.80 -2.68 -11.02
N ALA A 114 16.46 -2.63 -12.31
CA ALA A 114 15.38 -1.77 -12.81
C ALA A 114 13.99 -2.16 -12.23
N LEU A 115 13.69 -3.46 -12.16
CA LEU A 115 12.43 -3.93 -11.58
C LEU A 115 12.41 -3.76 -10.06
N ALA A 116 13.54 -3.98 -9.37
CA ALA A 116 13.66 -3.73 -7.95
C ALA A 116 13.46 -2.25 -7.59
N LEU A 117 13.96 -1.32 -8.41
CA LEU A 117 13.72 0.11 -8.23
C LEU A 117 12.25 0.49 -8.44
N LEU A 118 11.57 -0.10 -9.44
CA LEU A 118 10.13 0.14 -9.63
C LEU A 118 9.33 -0.41 -8.45
N ASP A 119 9.62 -1.62 -7.97
CA ASP A 119 8.93 -2.22 -6.83
C ASP A 119 9.12 -1.39 -5.56
N LEU A 120 10.35 -0.94 -5.31
CA LEU A 120 10.71 -0.04 -4.22
C LEU A 120 9.98 1.31 -4.32
N LEU A 121 9.88 1.88 -5.53
CA LEU A 121 9.15 3.11 -5.78
C LEU A 121 7.65 2.94 -5.52
N ARG A 122 7.04 1.82 -5.92
CA ARG A 122 5.63 1.53 -5.60
C ARG A 122 5.45 1.45 -4.08
N ALA A 123 6.28 0.66 -3.41
CA ALA A 123 6.19 0.48 -1.95
C ALA A 123 6.31 1.83 -1.23
N TYR A 124 7.28 2.64 -1.63
CA TYR A 124 7.48 3.98 -1.08
C TYR A 124 6.30 4.93 -1.35
N ALA A 125 5.85 5.02 -2.60
CA ALA A 125 4.74 5.89 -2.98
C ALA A 125 3.43 5.49 -2.27
N HIS A 126 3.18 4.19 -2.17
CA HIS A 126 2.07 3.62 -1.41
C HIS A 126 2.13 4.00 0.08
N ASP A 127 3.27 3.77 0.71
CA ASP A 127 3.46 4.04 2.14
C ASP A 127 3.48 5.55 2.45
N CYS A 128 3.79 6.42 1.48
CA CYS A 128 3.62 7.87 1.64
C CYS A 128 2.15 8.27 1.80
N LEU A 129 1.24 7.66 1.04
CA LEU A 129 -0.19 7.92 1.18
C LEU A 129 -0.71 7.43 2.52
N HIS A 130 -0.25 6.25 2.96
CA HIS A 130 -0.52 5.79 4.31
C HIS A 130 0.05 6.75 5.36
N TYR A 131 1.32 7.14 5.27
CA TYR A 131 1.96 8.08 6.19
C TYR A 131 1.13 9.37 6.34
N GLY A 132 0.76 9.95 5.21
CA GLY A 132 0.02 11.21 5.12
C GLY A 132 -1.46 11.17 5.46
N SER A 133 -2.07 9.99 5.51
CA SER A 133 -3.48 9.84 5.82
C SER A 133 -3.82 10.35 7.23
N ARG A 134 -4.92 11.10 7.37
CA ARG A 134 -5.44 11.58 8.64
C ARG A 134 -5.63 10.43 9.63
N ARG A 135 -5.20 10.62 10.88
CA ARG A 135 -5.44 9.65 11.95
C ARG A 135 -5.94 10.31 13.22
N ARG A 136 -6.93 9.69 13.86
CA ARG A 136 -7.41 10.06 15.19
C ARG A 136 -7.12 8.92 16.15
N TYR A 137 -6.55 9.29 17.29
CA TYR A 137 -6.34 8.40 18.42
C TYR A 137 -7.09 8.94 19.63
N VAL A 138 -7.53 8.03 20.48
CA VAL A 138 -8.02 8.33 21.83
C VAL A 138 -7.28 7.42 22.80
N GLU A 139 -7.06 7.89 24.02
CA GLU A 139 -6.44 7.08 25.06
C GLU A 139 -7.50 6.23 25.75
N VAL A 140 -7.24 4.92 25.88
CA VAL A 140 -8.09 3.98 26.61
C VAL A 140 -7.17 3.14 27.51
N ALA A 141 -7.38 3.23 28.83
CA ALA A 141 -6.56 2.53 29.83
C ALA A 141 -5.03 2.72 29.61
N GLY A 142 -4.61 3.95 29.30
CA GLY A 142 -3.20 4.29 29.08
C GLY A 142 -2.63 3.87 27.71
N MET A 143 -3.45 3.30 26.82
CA MET A 143 -3.03 2.86 25.49
C MET A 143 -3.67 3.70 24.37
N PRO A 144 -2.92 4.08 23.32
CA PRO A 144 -3.49 4.80 22.19
C PRO A 144 -4.32 3.86 21.31
N VAL A 145 -5.63 4.11 21.23
CA VAL A 145 -6.55 3.39 20.34
C VAL A 145 -6.88 4.25 19.12
N ARG A 146 -6.59 3.73 17.92
CA ARG A 146 -6.89 4.42 16.66
C ARG A 146 -8.39 4.34 16.35
N THR A 147 -9.07 5.48 16.36
CA THR A 147 -10.51 5.58 16.06
C THR A 147 -10.79 6.07 14.65
N GLN A 148 -9.78 6.60 13.95
CA GLN A 148 -9.89 6.97 12.55
C GLN A 148 -8.56 6.73 11.83
N TYR A 149 -8.67 6.21 10.61
CA TYR A 149 -7.60 6.12 9.63
C TYR A 149 -8.14 6.53 8.27
N GLY A 150 -7.75 7.70 7.77
CA GLY A 150 -8.38 8.37 6.63
C GLY A 150 -9.90 8.45 6.83
N ILE A 151 -10.64 7.81 5.94
CA ILE A 151 -12.10 7.72 5.99
C ILE A 151 -12.62 6.46 6.71
N ASN A 152 -11.73 5.57 7.16
CA ASN A 152 -12.10 4.37 7.90
C ASN A 152 -12.18 4.67 9.40
N TYR A 153 -13.39 4.60 9.95
CA TYR A 153 -13.65 4.87 11.37
C TYR A 153 -13.83 3.59 12.17
N ARG A 154 -13.37 3.61 13.42
CA ARG A 154 -13.51 2.52 14.38
C ARG A 154 -13.83 3.07 15.76
N ARG A 155 -14.74 2.40 16.47
CA ARG A 155 -15.07 2.72 17.87
C ARG A 155 -13.99 2.14 18.80
N VAL A 156 -13.91 2.66 20.02
CA VAL A 156 -12.92 2.20 21.02
C VAL A 156 -13.06 0.72 21.38
N ASN A 157 -14.27 0.17 21.24
CA ASN A 157 -14.58 -1.24 21.44
C ASN A 157 -14.25 -2.13 20.22
N GLY A 158 -13.68 -1.57 19.16
CA GLY A 158 -13.30 -2.31 17.95
C GLY A 158 -14.36 -2.37 16.84
N GLN A 159 -15.59 -1.89 17.06
CA GLN A 159 -16.62 -1.86 16.01
C GLN A 159 -16.15 -1.00 14.82
N SER A 160 -16.11 -1.61 13.64
CA SER A 160 -15.71 -0.94 12.39
C SER A 160 -16.89 -0.27 11.72
N TYR A 161 -16.65 0.91 11.13
CA TYR A 161 -17.67 1.65 10.39
C TYR A 161 -18.15 0.89 9.16
N SER A 162 -17.25 0.20 8.46
CA SER A 162 -17.60 -0.63 7.31
C SER A 162 -17.47 -2.13 7.59
N ALA A 163 -18.40 -2.92 7.04
CA ALA A 163 -18.42 -4.36 7.19
C ALA A 163 -17.21 -5.00 6.49
N ALA A 164 -16.78 -6.15 7.00
CA ALA A 164 -15.93 -7.04 6.22
C ALA A 164 -16.71 -7.56 5.02
N ASP A 165 -16.07 -7.59 3.85
CA ASP A 165 -16.65 -8.28 2.70
C ASP A 165 -16.76 -9.78 3.01
N ARG A 166 -17.76 -10.43 2.45
CA ARG A 166 -17.84 -11.90 2.49
C ARG A 166 -16.64 -12.51 1.75
N THR A 167 -16.17 -13.65 2.23
CA THR A 167 -15.13 -14.43 1.55
C THR A 167 -15.51 -14.66 0.09
N GLY A 168 -14.60 -14.35 -0.84
CA GLY A 168 -14.83 -14.50 -2.28
C GLY A 168 -15.68 -13.41 -2.94
N SER A 169 -16.06 -12.34 -2.22
CA SER A 169 -16.77 -11.19 -2.83
C SER A 169 -15.98 -10.60 -4.01
N ARG A 170 -16.68 -10.18 -5.06
CA ARG A 170 -16.08 -9.48 -6.21
C ARG A 170 -16.20 -7.96 -6.12
N HIS A 171 -17.13 -7.48 -5.31
CA HIS A 171 -17.34 -6.06 -5.01
C HIS A 171 -16.93 -5.78 -3.56
N THR A 172 -16.76 -4.50 -3.23
CA THR A 172 -16.45 -4.08 -1.86
C THR A 172 -17.28 -2.88 -1.42
N ARG A 173 -17.67 -2.91 -0.15
CA ARG A 173 -18.09 -1.72 0.64
C ARG A 173 -17.23 -1.58 1.89
N ASN A 174 -16.09 -2.27 1.92
CA ASN A 174 -15.16 -2.17 3.01
C ASN A 174 -14.27 -0.94 2.78
N LEU A 175 -14.36 0.06 3.65
CA LEU A 175 -13.55 1.28 3.53
C LEU A 175 -12.05 1.00 3.61
N GLY A 176 -11.63 -0.06 4.30
CA GLY A 176 -10.22 -0.50 4.29
C GLY A 176 -9.76 -0.91 2.90
N ILE A 177 -10.55 -1.72 2.19
CA ILE A 177 -10.24 -2.15 0.81
C ILE A 177 -10.31 -0.98 -0.17
N VAL A 178 -11.32 -0.10 -0.02
CA VAL A 178 -11.45 1.11 -0.85
C VAL A 178 -10.23 2.01 -0.68
N MET A 179 -9.79 2.26 0.55
CA MET A 179 -8.60 3.07 0.83
C MET A 179 -7.32 2.43 0.30
N GLU A 180 -7.13 1.14 0.54
CA GLU A 180 -5.96 0.39 0.09
C GLU A 180 -5.85 0.40 -1.44
N GLY A 181 -6.93 0.04 -2.14
CA GLY A 181 -6.95 0.02 -3.60
C GLY A 181 -6.78 1.41 -4.21
N ALA A 182 -7.22 2.46 -3.51
CA ALA A 182 -6.97 3.82 -3.94
C ALA A 182 -5.49 4.20 -3.79
N CYS A 183 -4.84 3.84 -2.67
CA CYS A 183 -3.41 4.06 -2.48
C CYS A 183 -2.56 3.30 -3.51
N ASP A 184 -2.85 2.02 -3.74
CA ASP A 184 -2.08 1.19 -4.66
C ASP A 184 -2.31 1.55 -6.13
N ARG A 185 -3.53 1.96 -6.50
CA ARG A 185 -3.78 2.49 -7.86
C ARG A 185 -2.88 3.68 -8.17
N GLU A 186 -2.69 4.57 -7.21
CA GLU A 186 -1.84 5.75 -7.35
C GLU A 186 -0.35 5.38 -7.42
N ALA A 187 0.12 4.53 -6.51
CA ALA A 187 1.49 4.04 -6.52
C ALA A 187 1.84 3.35 -7.85
N ARG A 188 0.95 2.49 -8.37
CA ARG A 188 1.13 1.81 -9.66
C ARG A 188 1.08 2.75 -10.87
N SER A 189 0.32 3.85 -10.77
CA SER A 189 0.32 4.87 -11.82
C SER A 189 1.66 5.61 -11.88
N ILE A 190 2.28 5.89 -10.74
CA ILE A 190 3.60 6.53 -10.66
C ILE A 190 4.68 5.63 -11.25
N THR A 191 4.73 4.37 -10.84
CA THR A 191 5.72 3.40 -11.33
C THR A 191 5.53 3.07 -12.81
N ARG A 192 4.31 2.99 -13.32
CA ARG A 192 4.06 2.82 -14.76
C ARG A 192 4.66 3.98 -15.55
N LYS A 193 4.40 5.22 -15.12
CA LYS A 193 4.96 6.41 -15.76
C LYS A 193 6.49 6.42 -15.71
N ALA A 194 7.09 6.01 -14.59
CA ALA A 194 8.54 5.88 -14.47
C ALA A 194 9.08 4.79 -15.43
N ALA A 195 8.42 3.62 -15.50
CA ALA A 195 8.81 2.56 -16.42
C ALA A 195 8.78 3.03 -17.88
N GLU A 196 7.72 3.73 -18.29
CA GLU A 196 7.59 4.31 -19.64
C GLU A 196 8.65 5.38 -19.93
N GLN A 197 8.88 6.29 -18.98
CA GLN A 197 9.85 7.39 -19.15
C GLN A 197 11.29 6.89 -19.32
N PHE A 198 11.66 5.80 -18.63
CA PHE A 198 13.02 5.26 -18.63
C PHE A 198 13.18 3.99 -19.49
N GLY A 199 12.13 3.61 -20.24
CA GLY A 199 12.18 2.43 -21.11
C GLY A 199 12.41 1.11 -20.37
N ILE A 200 11.95 0.99 -19.12
CA ILE A 200 12.04 -0.24 -18.35
C ILE A 200 11.00 -1.21 -18.88
N THR A 201 11.45 -2.33 -19.44
CA THR A 201 10.57 -3.32 -20.09
C THR A 201 10.29 -4.54 -19.22
N GLU A 202 9.19 -5.22 -19.54
CA GLU A 202 8.82 -6.50 -18.94
C GLU A 202 9.96 -7.54 -19.09
N PRO A 203 10.39 -8.21 -18.01
CA PRO A 203 11.33 -9.33 -18.09
C PRO A 203 10.75 -10.55 -18.83
N SER A 204 11.63 -11.40 -19.37
CA SER A 204 11.21 -12.60 -20.10
C SER A 204 10.86 -13.80 -19.20
N ASP A 205 11.31 -13.81 -17.95
CA ASP A 205 10.98 -14.85 -16.99
C ASP A 205 9.58 -14.65 -16.39
N THR A 206 8.93 -15.74 -15.99
CA THR A 206 7.53 -15.71 -15.57
C THR A 206 7.29 -14.83 -14.33
N VAL A 207 8.15 -14.92 -13.32
CA VAL A 207 7.96 -14.15 -12.08
C VAL A 207 8.31 -12.67 -12.26
N GLY A 208 9.36 -12.37 -13.02
CA GLY A 208 9.72 -11.02 -13.43
C GLY A 208 8.61 -10.34 -14.24
N ALA A 209 8.01 -11.04 -15.20
CA ALA A 209 6.87 -10.54 -15.96
C ALA A 209 5.65 -10.25 -15.07
N LEU A 210 5.32 -11.16 -14.15
CA LEU A 210 4.21 -10.97 -13.19
C LEU A 210 4.46 -9.77 -12.28
N ALA A 211 5.66 -9.65 -11.72
CA ALA A 211 6.03 -8.53 -10.85
C ALA A 211 6.05 -7.20 -11.62
N PHE A 212 6.54 -7.18 -12.85
CA PHE A 212 6.50 -5.98 -13.70
C PHE A 212 5.06 -5.54 -14.00
N ARG A 213 4.18 -6.48 -14.34
CA ARG A 213 2.76 -6.16 -14.58
C ARG A 213 2.06 -5.69 -13.33
N ASP A 214 2.39 -6.26 -12.18
CA ASP A 214 1.82 -5.87 -10.90
C ASP A 214 2.25 -4.46 -10.50
N VAL A 215 3.56 -4.21 -10.50
CA VAL A 215 4.11 -2.91 -10.13
C VAL A 215 3.61 -1.80 -11.05
N THR A 216 3.34 -2.10 -12.33
CA THR A 216 2.78 -1.14 -13.30
C THR A 216 1.25 -1.19 -13.39
N GLY A 217 0.56 -2.01 -12.59
CA GLY A 217 -0.91 -2.12 -12.59
C GLY A 217 -1.52 -2.56 -13.92
N THR A 218 -0.86 -3.48 -14.61
CA THR A 218 -1.27 -4.08 -15.90
C THR A 218 -1.52 -5.59 -15.79
N LEU A 219 -1.58 -6.15 -14.58
CA LEU A 219 -1.95 -7.55 -14.35
C LEU A 219 -3.35 -7.89 -14.90
N THR A 220 -3.46 -9.06 -15.54
CA THR A 220 -4.69 -9.56 -16.13
C THR A 220 -5.24 -10.81 -15.42
N ASP A 221 -6.47 -11.21 -15.74
CA ASP A 221 -7.04 -12.51 -15.30
C ASP A 221 -6.25 -13.71 -15.85
N GLY A 222 -5.56 -13.54 -16.98
CA GLY A 222 -4.68 -14.55 -17.54
C GLY A 222 -3.47 -14.82 -16.65
N ASP A 223 -2.95 -13.77 -16.01
CA ASP A 223 -1.76 -13.85 -15.17
C ASP A 223 -2.01 -14.61 -13.87
N ALA A 224 -3.17 -14.41 -13.25
CA ALA A 224 -3.61 -15.16 -12.07
C ALA A 224 -3.64 -16.68 -12.32
N ARG A 225 -4.00 -17.10 -13.53
CA ARG A 225 -4.00 -18.51 -13.94
C ARG A 225 -2.61 -19.07 -14.20
N ARG A 226 -1.68 -18.23 -14.69
CA ARG A 226 -0.27 -18.62 -14.93
C ARG A 226 0.48 -18.87 -13.63
N VAL A 227 0.12 -18.17 -12.54
CA VAL A 227 0.71 -18.40 -11.20
C VAL A 227 0.51 -19.83 -10.71
N GLY A 228 -0.66 -20.43 -10.98
CA GLY A 228 -0.94 -21.84 -10.64
C GLY A 228 -0.03 -22.85 -11.35
N ASN A 229 0.66 -22.43 -12.41
CA ASN A 229 1.58 -23.26 -13.20
C ASN A 229 3.06 -22.95 -12.94
N VAL A 230 3.38 -22.04 -12.01
CA VAL A 230 4.78 -21.73 -11.66
C VAL A 230 5.38 -22.96 -10.96
N PRO A 231 6.41 -23.62 -11.54
CA PRO A 231 6.97 -24.86 -10.97
C PRO A 231 7.74 -24.66 -9.66
N GLU A 232 8.00 -23.40 -9.30
CA GLU A 232 8.87 -23.02 -8.20
C GLU A 232 8.22 -23.34 -6.85
N ARG A 233 9.03 -23.80 -5.90
CA ARG A 233 8.64 -24.05 -4.51
C ARG A 233 9.33 -23.01 -3.63
N GLY A 234 8.69 -22.60 -2.53
CA GLY A 234 9.30 -21.71 -1.54
C GLY A 234 8.74 -20.30 -1.54
N GLU A 235 9.59 -19.31 -1.25
CA GLU A 235 9.15 -17.92 -1.02
C GLU A 235 8.70 -17.22 -2.30
N GLN A 236 9.38 -17.47 -3.42
CA GLN A 236 9.03 -16.91 -4.72
C GLN A 236 7.61 -17.31 -5.17
N ALA A 237 7.20 -18.56 -4.94
CA ALA A 237 5.84 -19.01 -5.22
C ALA A 237 4.80 -18.36 -4.29
N ARG A 238 5.14 -18.17 -3.02
CA ARG A 238 4.30 -17.42 -2.07
C ARG A 238 4.16 -15.96 -2.47
N TYR A 239 5.24 -15.33 -2.93
CA TYR A 239 5.23 -13.98 -3.48
C TYR A 239 4.29 -13.87 -4.68
N ALA A 240 4.41 -14.78 -5.67
CA ALA A 240 3.54 -14.78 -6.85
C ALA A 240 2.05 -15.00 -6.50
N ALA A 241 1.77 -15.87 -5.53
CA ALA A 241 0.42 -16.10 -5.01
C ALA A 241 -0.12 -14.87 -4.26
N ALA A 242 0.70 -14.22 -3.43
CA ALA A 242 0.33 -13.02 -2.68
C ALA A 242 0.00 -11.85 -3.61
N LEU A 243 0.81 -11.65 -4.66
CA LEU A 243 0.57 -10.66 -5.72
C LEU A 243 -0.78 -10.86 -6.41
N THR A 244 -1.11 -12.10 -6.77
CA THR A 244 -2.42 -12.43 -7.36
C THR A 244 -3.57 -12.23 -6.36
N GLY A 245 -3.34 -12.61 -5.10
CA GLY A 245 -4.29 -12.41 -4.01
C GLY A 245 -4.58 -10.94 -3.74
N TYR A 246 -3.55 -10.09 -3.79
CA TYR A 246 -3.68 -8.64 -3.63
C TYR A 246 -4.42 -8.02 -4.81
N GLU A 247 -4.06 -8.38 -6.04
CA GLU A 247 -4.73 -7.89 -7.24
C GLU A 247 -6.24 -8.23 -7.24
N THR A 248 -6.59 -9.46 -6.89
CA THR A 248 -7.99 -9.91 -6.83
C THR A 248 -8.74 -9.40 -5.60
N GLY A 249 -8.09 -9.34 -4.44
CA GLY A 249 -8.68 -8.99 -3.17
C GLY A 249 -8.83 -7.49 -2.95
N ILE A 250 -7.95 -6.68 -3.54
CA ILE A 250 -7.90 -5.22 -3.36
C ILE A 250 -8.17 -4.51 -4.67
N ASN A 251 -7.25 -4.64 -5.63
CA ASN A 251 -7.21 -3.75 -6.79
C ASN A 251 -8.45 -3.87 -7.69
N ARG A 252 -8.85 -5.10 -8.01
CA ARG A 252 -10.05 -5.33 -8.83
C ARG A 252 -11.33 -4.99 -8.11
N ARG A 253 -11.40 -5.22 -6.80
CA ARG A 253 -12.59 -4.84 -6.01
C ARG A 253 -12.74 -3.33 -5.96
N TYR A 254 -11.63 -2.61 -5.82
CA TYR A 254 -11.64 -1.16 -5.88
C TYR A 254 -12.01 -0.64 -7.27
N ALA A 255 -11.45 -1.21 -8.34
CA ALA A 255 -11.82 -0.87 -9.70
C ALA A 255 -13.32 -1.11 -9.97
N HIS A 256 -13.84 -2.27 -9.53
CA HIS A 256 -15.25 -2.59 -9.66
C HIS A 256 -16.13 -1.62 -8.87
N PHE A 257 -15.74 -1.25 -7.64
CA PHE A 257 -16.44 -0.24 -6.85
C PHE A 257 -16.56 1.09 -7.61
N LEU A 258 -15.48 1.57 -8.24
CA LEU A 258 -15.53 2.81 -9.01
C LEU A 258 -16.47 2.72 -10.21
N THR A 259 -16.39 1.64 -10.98
CA THR A 259 -17.27 1.43 -12.14
C THR A 259 -18.73 1.25 -11.74
N GLU A 260 -19.00 0.63 -10.59
CA GLU A 260 -20.36 0.42 -10.08
C GLU A 260 -21.03 1.72 -9.65
N PHE A 261 -20.32 2.58 -8.89
CA PHE A 261 -20.93 3.79 -8.32
C PHE A 261 -20.80 5.03 -9.19
N THR A 262 -19.80 5.06 -10.05
CA THR A 262 -19.42 6.29 -10.76
C THR A 262 -19.04 5.97 -12.21
N PRO A 263 -19.91 5.28 -12.97
CA PRO A 263 -19.60 4.91 -14.34
C PRO A 263 -19.35 6.16 -15.19
N GLY A 264 -18.15 6.24 -15.79
CA GLY A 264 -17.72 7.40 -16.58
C GLY A 264 -17.11 8.56 -15.76
N GLU A 265 -17.15 8.48 -14.43
CA GLU A 265 -16.57 9.47 -13.51
C GLU A 265 -15.57 8.83 -12.53
N GLU A 266 -15.03 7.65 -12.87
CA GLU A 266 -14.20 6.85 -11.96
C GLU A 266 -12.95 7.60 -11.50
N SER A 267 -12.36 8.42 -12.37
CA SER A 267 -11.18 9.22 -12.06
C SER A 267 -11.48 10.34 -11.06
N GLU A 268 -12.65 10.98 -11.17
CA GLU A 268 -13.08 12.03 -10.26
C GLU A 268 -13.47 11.44 -8.90
N CYS A 269 -14.19 10.32 -8.89
CA CYS A 269 -14.47 9.55 -7.69
C CYS A 269 -13.18 9.14 -6.97
N HIS A 270 -12.22 8.58 -7.71
CA HIS A 270 -10.91 8.21 -7.18
C HIS A 270 -10.17 9.39 -6.54
N ARG A 271 -10.12 10.55 -7.23
CA ARG A 271 -9.52 11.78 -6.71
C ARG A 271 -10.16 12.22 -5.39
N ARG A 272 -11.50 12.21 -5.31
CA ARG A 272 -12.24 12.60 -4.10
C ARG A 272 -12.02 11.63 -2.95
N ILE A 273 -11.93 10.33 -3.23
CA ILE A 273 -11.58 9.31 -2.23
C ILE A 273 -10.19 9.58 -1.67
N LEU A 274 -9.18 9.79 -2.52
CA LEU A 274 -7.81 10.10 -2.08
C LEU A 274 -7.75 11.37 -1.23
N THR A 275 -8.44 12.42 -1.67
CA THR A 275 -8.52 13.69 -0.93
C THR A 275 -9.15 13.47 0.45
N ALA A 276 -10.25 12.72 0.51
CA ALA A 276 -10.91 12.37 1.77
C ALA A 276 -10.05 11.48 2.67
N VAL A 277 -9.23 10.58 2.10
CA VAL A 277 -8.28 9.74 2.84
C VAL A 277 -7.18 10.57 3.49
N ILE A 278 -6.62 11.53 2.76
CA ILE A 278 -5.55 12.41 3.25
C ILE A 278 -6.11 13.34 4.34
N THR A 279 -7.21 14.02 4.07
CA THR A 279 -7.83 15.00 4.99
C THR A 279 -8.55 14.34 6.17
N GLY A 280 -9.08 13.14 5.97
CA GLY A 280 -10.01 12.45 6.87
C GLY A 280 -11.41 13.07 6.90
N ASP A 281 -11.74 13.92 5.93
CA ASP A 281 -13.03 14.57 5.79
C ASP A 281 -13.78 14.01 4.58
N VAL A 282 -14.98 13.47 4.82
CA VAL A 282 -15.84 12.87 3.80
C VAL A 282 -16.90 13.84 3.28
N THR A 283 -16.93 15.10 3.72
CA THR A 283 -18.00 16.05 3.41
C THR A 283 -18.14 16.27 1.90
N GLU A 284 -17.04 16.61 1.20
CA GLU A 284 -17.09 16.83 -0.25
C GLU A 284 -17.35 15.54 -1.05
N LEU A 285 -16.84 14.40 -0.58
CA LEU A 285 -17.11 13.10 -1.20
C LEU A 285 -18.58 12.71 -1.02
N GLY A 286 -19.13 12.93 0.18
CA GLY A 286 -20.51 12.65 0.53
C GLY A 286 -21.49 13.51 -0.25
N ALA A 287 -21.27 14.83 -0.29
CA ALA A 287 -22.10 15.74 -1.09
C ALA A 287 -22.11 15.35 -2.59
N TRP A 288 -20.93 15.03 -3.13
CA TRP A 288 -20.79 14.62 -4.53
C TRP A 288 -21.48 13.28 -4.84
N LEU A 289 -21.47 12.33 -3.90
CA LEU A 289 -22.24 11.08 -3.99
C LEU A 289 -23.74 11.34 -3.86
N ASP A 290 -24.15 12.22 -2.95
CA ASP A 290 -25.55 12.55 -2.69
C ASP A 290 -26.21 13.22 -3.91
N GLU A 291 -25.48 14.07 -4.64
CA GLU A 291 -25.92 14.66 -5.90
C GLU A 291 -26.28 13.62 -6.98
N ARG A 292 -25.65 12.43 -6.94
CA ARG A 292 -25.79 11.38 -7.96
C ARG A 292 -26.76 10.27 -7.55
N HIS A 293 -26.77 9.93 -6.27
CA HIS A 293 -27.43 8.72 -5.75
C HIS A 293 -28.48 9.03 -4.69
N GLY A 294 -28.64 10.30 -4.32
CA GLY A 294 -29.59 10.78 -3.32
C GLY A 294 -28.98 10.95 -1.93
N PRO A 295 -29.70 11.62 -1.00
CA PRO A 295 -29.15 12.01 0.30
C PRO A 295 -28.65 10.85 1.16
N GLY A 296 -27.50 11.04 1.82
CA GLY A 296 -26.95 10.07 2.77
C GLY A 296 -26.28 8.85 2.13
N THR A 297 -25.92 8.92 0.84
CA THR A 297 -25.36 7.81 0.07
C THR A 297 -24.10 7.26 0.71
N PHE A 298 -23.15 8.12 1.11
CA PHE A 298 -21.92 7.65 1.76
C PHE A 298 -22.21 6.78 3.00
N THR A 299 -23.12 7.25 3.86
CA THR A 299 -23.50 6.52 5.07
C THR A 299 -24.23 5.22 4.72
N GLY A 300 -25.14 5.25 3.75
CA GLY A 300 -25.90 4.08 3.31
C GLY A 300 -25.01 2.99 2.69
N LEU A 301 -23.95 3.37 1.99
CA LEU A 301 -23.02 2.43 1.38
C LEU A 301 -22.09 1.78 2.38
N PHE A 302 -21.57 2.55 3.32
CA PHE A 302 -20.42 2.12 4.11
C PHE A 302 -20.75 1.81 5.56
N ARG A 303 -21.76 2.43 6.19
CA ARG A 303 -21.98 2.29 7.63
C ARG A 303 -22.61 0.94 7.96
N THR A 304 -21.97 0.18 8.84
CA THR A 304 -22.53 -1.05 9.41
C THR A 304 -23.78 -0.73 10.23
N PRO A 305 -24.82 -1.59 10.15
CA PRO A 305 -25.87 -1.62 11.16
C PRO A 305 -25.23 -1.77 12.54
N GLY A 306 -25.68 -1.00 13.52
CA GLY A 306 -25.17 -1.06 14.88
C GLY A 306 -23.83 -0.37 15.15
N TYR A 307 -23.27 0.41 14.20
CA TYR A 307 -22.05 1.19 14.46
C TYR A 307 -22.14 2.12 15.70
N PHE A 308 -23.36 2.59 16.00
CA PHE A 308 -23.65 3.42 17.17
C PHE A 308 -24.34 2.66 18.31
N GLU A 309 -24.59 1.37 18.17
CA GLU A 309 -25.22 0.58 19.23
C GLU A 309 -24.25 0.37 20.40
N PRO A 310 -24.71 0.45 21.65
CA PRO A 310 -23.92 0.07 22.81
C PRO A 310 -23.58 -1.42 22.71
N VAL A 311 -22.34 -1.79 23.05
CA VAL A 311 -22.01 -3.21 23.22
C VAL A 311 -22.73 -3.67 24.48
N LEU A 312 -23.70 -4.57 24.32
CA LEU A 312 -24.25 -5.34 25.43
C LEU A 312 -23.11 -6.21 25.95
N THR A 313 -22.45 -5.77 27.03
CA THR A 313 -21.49 -6.59 27.76
C THR A 313 -22.28 -7.69 28.48
N ALA A 314 -22.07 -8.94 28.07
CA ALA A 314 -22.43 -10.12 28.85
C ALA A 314 -21.35 -10.38 29.92
#